data_AF-A0A0D2IFR7-F1
#
_entry.id   AF-A0A0D2IFR7-F1
#
_cell.length_a   1.000
_cell.length_b   1.000
_cell.length_c   1.000
_cell.angle_alpha   90.00
_cell.angle_beta   90.00
_cell.angle_gamma   90.00
#
_symmetry.space_group_name_H-M   'P 1'
#
loop_
_entity.id
_entity.type
_entity.pdbx_description
1 polymer ?
#
loop_
_entity_poly.entity_id
_entity_poly.type
_entity_poly.pdbx_seq_one_letter_code
_entity_poly.pdbx_strand_id
1 'polypeptide(L)'
;MIQRTSRQQSAKAEYLVNKATRYRVNATHSAISHRDSPPELWGDFVFMVPPFLAYYGVIDQNMKFLEEVVRQCQLYSEILGTNISLEDGQLCQGLWRHIVSDPAELTPGTCCSDPDVWLTSNAWAIAGITRVLAIILNWQRPDGSPLRQSEHTSFVDRSRSILIKIVMSMLNCTMKQPPDQKSGLLENYLDGPSHPSAEYAYGDTAGTALMISAVYRLAVLLPVNQTSEGQSMQERRILAGKALVKSTGPK
;
A
#
# COMPACT_ATOMS: atom_id res chain seq x y z
N MET A 1 -0.90 33.79 -4.64
CA MET A 1 -1.58 32.51 -4.33
C MET A 1 -0.58 31.35 -4.25
N ILE A 2 0.22 31.11 -5.30
CA ILE A 2 1.22 30.01 -5.41
C ILE A 2 2.21 29.94 -4.22
N GLN A 3 2.78 31.07 -3.78
CA GLN A 3 3.72 31.08 -2.65
C GLN A 3 3.10 30.75 -1.28
N ARG A 4 1.80 30.99 -1.08
CA ARG A 4 1.12 30.61 0.17
C ARG A 4 0.87 29.10 0.20
N THR A 5 0.53 28.52 -0.96
CA THR A 5 0.33 27.09 -1.12
C THR A 5 1.62 26.29 -0.92
N SER A 6 2.76 26.78 -1.43
CA SER A 6 4.05 26.08 -1.24
C SER A 6 4.48 26.06 0.23
N ARG A 7 4.36 27.19 0.96
CA ARG A 7 4.68 27.24 2.40
C ARG A 7 3.82 26.29 3.24
N GLN A 8 2.53 26.19 2.93
CA GLN A 8 1.63 25.27 3.63
C GLN A 8 1.97 23.80 3.35
N GLN A 9 2.35 23.46 2.11
CA GLN A 9 2.78 22.10 1.76
C GLN A 9 4.09 21.73 2.47
N SER A 10 5.07 22.64 2.49
CA SER A 10 6.33 22.45 3.23
C SER A 10 6.07 22.24 4.72
N ALA A 11 5.25 23.07 5.37
CA ALA A 11 4.95 22.91 6.79
C ALA A 11 4.30 21.56 7.12
N LYS A 12 3.43 21.03 6.25
CA LYS A 12 2.80 19.71 6.41
C LYS A 12 3.82 18.58 6.23
N ALA A 13 4.65 18.63 5.20
CA ALA A 13 5.68 17.61 4.97
C ALA A 13 6.70 17.56 6.12
N GLU A 14 7.14 18.73 6.58
CA GLU A 14 8.04 18.88 7.73
C GLU A 14 7.41 18.35 9.03
N TYR A 15 6.13 18.65 9.27
CA TYR A 15 5.43 18.10 10.43
C TYR A 15 5.41 16.56 10.39
N LEU A 16 5.00 15.98 9.27
CA LEU A 16 4.88 14.52 9.13
C LEU A 16 6.23 13.82 9.35
N VAL A 17 7.31 14.36 8.80
CA VAL A 17 8.64 13.73 8.91
C VAL A 17 9.28 13.98 10.27
N ASN A 18 9.12 15.17 10.87
CA ASN A 18 9.92 15.56 12.04
C ASN A 18 9.15 15.63 13.35
N LYS A 19 7.81 15.65 13.34
CA LYS A 19 7.00 15.93 14.53
C LYS A 19 5.89 14.92 14.81
N ALA A 20 5.34 14.29 13.76
CA ALA A 20 4.25 13.33 13.93
C ALA A 20 4.67 12.17 14.85
N THR A 21 3.72 11.66 15.62
CA THR A 21 3.92 10.49 16.48
C THR A 21 4.50 9.33 15.67
N ARG A 22 5.41 8.57 16.30
CA ARG A 22 6.12 7.46 15.68
C ARG A 22 5.77 6.15 16.38
N TYR A 23 5.48 5.12 15.59
CA TYR A 23 5.38 3.73 16.04
C TYR A 23 6.79 3.12 16.07
N ARG A 24 7.19 2.52 17.19
CA ARG A 24 8.52 1.88 17.30
C ARG A 24 8.52 0.53 16.59
N VAL A 25 9.30 0.41 15.53
CA VAL A 25 9.44 -0.86 14.78
C VAL A 25 10.54 -1.71 15.42
N ASN A 26 11.69 -1.10 15.69
CA ASN A 26 12.80 -1.75 16.39
C ASN A 26 13.68 -0.71 17.10
N ALA A 27 14.88 -1.10 17.56
CA ALA A 27 15.79 -0.22 18.29
C ALA A 27 16.26 1.00 17.49
N THR A 28 16.28 0.93 16.16
CA THR A 28 16.84 1.97 15.28
C THR A 28 15.84 2.55 14.29
N HIS A 29 14.65 1.96 14.15
CA HIS A 29 13.65 2.37 13.17
C HIS A 29 12.28 2.63 13.81
N SER A 30 11.60 3.64 13.27
CA SER A 30 10.23 3.95 13.61
C SER A 30 9.43 4.41 12.38
N ALA A 31 8.16 4.02 12.34
CA ALA A 31 7.23 4.41 11.29
C ALA A 31 6.40 5.61 11.74
N ILE A 32 5.99 6.48 10.81
CA ILE A 32 5.03 7.54 11.08
C ILE A 32 3.73 6.85 11.47
N SER A 33 3.19 7.20 12.64
CA SER A 33 1.90 6.69 13.08
C SER A 33 0.76 7.33 12.28
N HIS A 34 -0.30 6.56 12.04
CA HIS A 34 -1.52 7.07 11.44
C HIS A 34 -2.24 8.10 12.32
N ARG A 35 -2.01 8.08 13.64
CA ARG A 35 -2.65 8.98 14.61
C ARG A 35 -1.66 9.41 15.70
N ASP A 36 -2.08 10.37 16.54
CA ASP A 36 -1.18 10.94 17.54
C ASP A 36 -1.03 10.09 18.82
N SER A 37 -2.09 9.39 19.27
CA SER A 37 -2.04 8.56 20.47
C SER A 37 -3.22 7.57 20.56
N PRO A 38 -2.98 6.28 20.88
CA PRO A 38 -1.65 5.64 20.93
C PRO A 38 -1.03 5.54 19.52
N PRO A 39 0.30 5.34 19.40
CA PRO A 39 0.91 5.04 18.12
C PRO A 39 0.29 3.80 17.47
N GLU A 40 -0.26 3.99 16.27
CA GLU A 40 -0.87 2.95 15.44
C GLU A 40 -0.37 3.02 14.00
N LEU A 41 -0.25 1.85 13.38
CA LEU A 41 -0.06 1.70 11.94
C LEU A 41 -1.35 1.18 11.34
N TRP A 42 -1.90 1.92 10.38
CA TRP A 42 -3.10 1.55 9.63
C TRP A 42 -2.71 1.36 8.16
N GLY A 43 -3.11 0.28 7.50
CA GLY A 43 -2.79 0.07 6.08
C GLY A 43 -3.15 1.28 5.19
N ASP A 44 -4.22 1.99 5.57
CA ASP A 44 -4.75 3.23 5.00
C ASP A 44 -3.72 4.35 4.90
N PHE A 45 -2.81 4.45 5.88
CA PHE A 45 -1.75 5.46 5.90
C PHE A 45 -0.99 5.54 4.58
N VAL A 46 -0.75 4.37 3.97
CA VAL A 46 0.10 4.24 2.79
C VAL A 46 -0.53 4.87 1.55
N PHE A 47 -1.85 5.06 1.53
CA PHE A 47 -2.50 5.88 0.50
C PHE A 47 -2.48 7.38 0.83
N MET A 48 -2.60 7.74 2.11
CA MET A 48 -2.80 9.13 2.53
C MET A 48 -1.50 9.93 2.53
N VAL A 49 -0.43 9.39 3.11
CA VAL A 49 0.78 10.17 3.44
C VAL A 49 1.94 9.93 2.46
N PRO A 50 2.37 8.69 2.15
CA PRO A 50 3.51 8.47 1.26
C PRO A 50 3.36 9.10 -0.13
N PRO A 51 2.20 9.04 -0.83
CA PRO A 51 2.05 9.72 -2.11
C PRO A 51 2.18 11.25 -2.00
N PHE A 52 1.65 11.86 -0.93
CA PHE A 52 1.80 13.30 -0.68
C PHE A 52 3.28 13.67 -0.49
N LEU A 53 3.99 12.96 0.40
CA LEU A 53 5.41 13.20 0.66
C LEU A 53 6.28 12.93 -0.58
N ALA A 54 5.90 11.95 -1.41
CA ALA A 54 6.59 11.66 -2.66
C ALA A 54 6.47 12.83 -3.65
N TYR A 55 5.26 13.36 -3.86
CA TYR A 55 5.06 14.56 -4.67
C TYR A 55 5.83 15.76 -4.12
N TYR A 56 5.81 15.95 -2.80
CA TYR A 56 6.58 17.01 -2.16
C TYR A 56 8.08 16.86 -2.42
N GLY A 57 8.64 15.66 -2.24
CA GLY A 57 10.05 15.37 -2.52
C GLY A 57 10.44 15.62 -3.98
N VAL A 58 9.55 15.35 -4.94
CA VAL A 58 9.76 15.69 -6.36
C VAL A 58 9.78 17.20 -6.56
N ILE A 59 8.80 17.94 -6.01
CA ILE A 59 8.71 19.40 -6.18
C ILE A 59 9.91 20.10 -5.51
N ASP A 60 10.29 19.65 -4.32
CA ASP A 60 11.41 20.17 -3.54
C ASP A 60 12.78 19.69 -4.04
N GLN A 61 12.80 18.73 -4.99
CA GLN A 61 14.00 18.08 -5.50
C GLN A 61 14.86 17.46 -4.40
N ASN A 62 14.19 16.86 -3.42
CA ASN A 62 14.79 16.39 -2.20
C ASN A 62 14.63 14.87 -2.07
N MET A 63 15.70 14.18 -2.44
CA MET A 63 15.76 12.71 -2.42
C MET A 63 15.49 12.14 -1.02
N LYS A 64 15.77 12.87 0.07
CA LYS A 64 15.54 12.35 1.43
C LYS A 64 14.07 12.11 1.73
N PHE A 65 13.17 12.97 1.21
CA PHE A 65 11.73 12.72 1.30
C PHE A 65 11.33 11.47 0.51
N LEU A 66 11.93 11.28 -0.68
CA LEU A 66 11.68 10.10 -1.51
C LEU A 66 12.22 8.81 -0.87
N GLU A 67 13.34 8.87 -0.17
CA GLU A 67 13.86 7.75 0.62
C GLU A 67 12.99 7.44 1.84
N GLU A 68 12.51 8.48 2.54
CA GLU A 68 11.61 8.32 3.68
C GLU A 68 10.29 7.67 3.26
N VAL A 69 9.68 8.03 2.12
CA VAL A 69 8.43 7.39 1.67
C VAL A 69 8.62 5.91 1.35
N VAL A 70 9.72 5.53 0.69
CA VAL A 70 10.02 4.12 0.40
C VAL A 70 10.23 3.37 1.71
N ARG A 71 10.96 3.97 2.66
CA ARG A 71 11.18 3.38 3.99
C ARG A 71 9.88 3.24 4.78
N GLN A 72 8.96 4.21 4.73
CA GLN A 72 7.64 4.10 5.37
C GLN A 72 6.85 2.93 4.78
N CYS A 73 6.79 2.76 3.45
CA CYS A 73 6.14 1.61 2.84
C CYS A 73 6.74 0.26 3.31
N GLN A 74 8.06 0.18 3.46
CA GLN A 74 8.73 -1.02 3.97
C GLN A 74 8.39 -1.31 5.44
N LEU A 75 8.48 -0.30 6.31
CA LEU A 75 8.21 -0.46 7.73
C LEU A 75 6.74 -0.84 7.99
N TYR A 76 5.80 -0.26 7.23
CA TYR A 76 4.40 -0.69 7.26
C TYR A 76 4.24 -2.14 6.81
N SER A 77 4.92 -2.55 5.73
CA SER A 77 4.90 -3.94 5.28
C SER A 77 5.48 -4.92 6.30
N GLU A 78 6.51 -4.52 7.04
CA GLU A 78 7.17 -5.34 8.06
C GLU A 78 6.25 -5.60 9.26
N ILE A 79 5.53 -4.59 9.72
CA ILE A 79 4.67 -4.70 10.91
C ILE A 79 3.28 -5.23 10.58
N LEU A 80 2.65 -4.74 9.50
CA LEU A 80 1.27 -5.10 9.17
C LEU A 80 1.18 -6.43 8.44
N GLY A 81 2.22 -6.85 7.73
CA GLY A 81 2.26 -8.13 7.03
C GLY A 81 1.90 -9.30 7.94
N THR A 82 1.01 -10.16 7.48
CA THR A 82 0.55 -11.34 8.21
C THR A 82 0.44 -12.58 7.32
N ASN A 83 0.28 -13.73 7.97
CA ASN A 83 -0.01 -15.00 7.35
C ASN A 83 -1.50 -15.29 7.47
N ILE A 84 -2.14 -15.61 6.36
CA ILE A 84 -3.54 -16.05 6.33
C ILE A 84 -3.63 -17.51 5.89
N SER A 85 -4.69 -18.20 6.30
CA SER A 85 -4.97 -19.57 5.85
C SER A 85 -5.92 -19.53 4.68
N LEU A 86 -5.52 -20.05 3.52
CA LEU A 86 -6.41 -20.17 2.37
C LEU A 86 -7.40 -21.32 2.55
N GLU A 87 -8.42 -21.40 1.68
CA GLU A 87 -9.43 -22.48 1.70
C GLU A 87 -8.83 -23.88 1.58
N ASP A 88 -7.74 -24.02 0.83
CA ASP A 88 -7.03 -25.28 0.63
C ASP A 88 -6.06 -25.62 1.78
N GLY A 89 -6.05 -24.83 2.86
CA GLY A 89 -5.19 -24.99 4.02
C GLY A 89 -3.76 -24.49 3.82
N GLN A 90 -3.40 -23.95 2.64
CA GLN A 90 -2.09 -23.35 2.44
C GLN A 90 -2.01 -21.98 3.13
N LEU A 91 -0.83 -21.66 3.67
CA LEU A 91 -0.57 -20.31 4.17
C LEU A 91 -0.24 -19.36 3.02
N CYS A 92 -0.81 -18.16 3.06
CA CYS A 92 -0.41 -17.06 2.20
C CYS A 92 0.21 -15.93 3.01
N GLN A 93 1.38 -15.49 2.57
CA GLN A 93 2.12 -14.39 3.18
C GLN A 93 2.07 -13.17 2.27
N GLY A 94 1.62 -12.04 2.80
CA GLY A 94 1.72 -10.78 2.07
C GLY A 94 0.57 -9.82 2.31
N LEU A 95 -0.61 -10.30 2.69
CA LEU A 95 -1.69 -9.41 3.10
C LEU A 95 -1.38 -8.78 4.45
N TRP A 96 -2.00 -7.63 4.70
CA TRP A 96 -1.73 -6.80 5.87
C TRP A 96 -2.93 -6.82 6.80
N ARG A 97 -2.65 -6.86 8.09
CA ARG A 97 -3.60 -6.50 9.14
C ARG A 97 -4.02 -5.04 8.95
N HIS A 98 -5.26 -4.71 9.26
CA HIS A 98 -5.80 -3.37 9.07
C HIS A 98 -5.11 -2.36 10.02
N ILE A 99 -5.13 -2.61 11.33
CA ILE A 99 -4.59 -1.73 12.37
C ILE A 99 -3.75 -2.51 13.39
N VAL A 100 -2.54 -2.03 13.66
CA VAL A 100 -1.67 -2.53 14.74
C VAL A 100 -1.24 -1.37 15.63
N SER A 101 -1.33 -1.57 16.95
CA SER A 101 -1.08 -0.55 17.97
C SER A 101 0.17 -0.83 18.80
N ASP A 102 0.78 0.21 19.36
CA ASP A 102 1.83 0.16 20.38
C ASP A 102 1.39 0.99 21.62
N PRO A 103 1.08 0.36 22.77
CA PRO A 103 1.16 -1.09 23.03
C PRO A 103 0.13 -1.89 22.24
N ALA A 104 0.42 -3.18 22.00
CA ALA A 104 -0.47 -4.07 21.26
C ALA A 104 -1.82 -4.28 21.95
N GLU A 105 -1.82 -4.32 23.28
CA GLU A 105 -3.04 -4.36 24.07
C GLU A 105 -3.44 -2.95 24.46
N LEU A 106 -4.59 -2.51 23.93
CA LEU A 106 -5.16 -1.22 24.23
C LEU A 106 -6.07 -1.28 25.45
N THR A 107 -6.14 -0.19 26.20
CA THR A 107 -7.10 -0.08 27.30
C THR A 107 -8.53 -0.14 26.76
N PRO A 108 -9.47 -0.81 27.46
CA PRO A 108 -10.85 -0.89 27.04
C PRO A 108 -11.45 0.50 26.77
N GLY A 109 -12.13 0.65 25.63
CA GLY A 109 -12.69 1.94 25.18
C GLY A 109 -11.72 2.83 24.41
N THR A 110 -10.44 2.46 24.28
CA THR A 110 -9.54 3.10 23.31
C THR A 110 -10.01 2.73 21.91
N CYS A 111 -10.35 3.74 21.11
CA CYS A 111 -10.76 3.48 19.73
C CYS A 111 -9.65 2.81 18.95
N CYS A 112 -10.15 2.04 17.98
CA CYS A 112 -9.55 1.79 16.69
C CYS A 112 -8.47 0.71 16.76
N SER A 113 -8.90 -0.52 17.03
CA SER A 113 -8.11 -1.71 16.77
C SER A 113 -8.91 -2.61 15.83
N ASP A 114 -8.25 -3.08 14.78
CA ASP A 114 -8.77 -4.06 13.85
C ASP A 114 -7.57 -4.88 13.35
N PRO A 115 -7.25 -6.00 14.03
CA PRO A 115 -6.11 -6.80 13.66
C PRO A 115 -6.36 -7.67 12.42
N ASP A 116 -7.57 -7.64 11.85
CA ASP A 116 -8.00 -8.54 10.78
C ASP A 116 -7.62 -7.96 9.41
N VAL A 117 -7.65 -8.80 8.37
CA VAL A 117 -7.19 -8.48 7.03
C VAL A 117 -8.32 -7.84 6.23
N TRP A 118 -8.63 -6.58 6.55
CA TRP A 118 -9.66 -5.82 5.85
C TRP A 118 -9.23 -5.46 4.41
N LEU A 119 -10.04 -5.86 3.42
CA LEU A 119 -9.76 -5.70 1.98
C LEU A 119 -9.57 -4.24 1.60
N THR A 120 -10.46 -3.34 2.04
CA THR A 120 -10.37 -1.93 1.64
C THR A 120 -9.07 -1.29 2.13
N SER A 121 -8.59 -1.61 3.35
CA SER A 121 -7.28 -1.14 3.83
C SER A 121 -6.11 -1.71 3.00
N ASN A 122 -6.16 -3.00 2.66
CA ASN A 122 -5.17 -3.61 1.76
C ASN A 122 -5.18 -2.97 0.36
N ALA A 123 -6.36 -2.64 -0.17
CA ALA A 123 -6.50 -1.93 -1.42
C ALA A 123 -5.95 -0.50 -1.36
N TRP A 124 -6.14 0.21 -0.24
CA TRP A 124 -5.51 1.50 0.02
C TRP A 124 -3.99 1.39 0.00
N ALA A 125 -3.43 0.42 0.71
CA ALA A 125 -1.99 0.19 0.73
C ALA A 125 -1.44 -0.08 -0.68
N ILE A 126 -2.03 -1.01 -1.43
CA ILE A 126 -1.59 -1.34 -2.80
C ILE A 126 -1.71 -0.12 -3.72
N ALA A 127 -2.83 0.60 -3.69
CA ALA A 127 -3.03 1.79 -4.52
C ALA A 127 -2.04 2.91 -4.13
N GLY A 128 -1.76 3.07 -2.85
CA GLY A 128 -0.82 4.05 -2.31
C GLY A 128 0.61 3.78 -2.76
N ILE A 129 1.08 2.55 -2.58
CA ILE A 129 2.40 2.10 -3.05
C ILE A 129 2.51 2.24 -4.58
N THR A 130 1.46 1.87 -5.31
CA THR A 130 1.41 2.04 -6.78
C THR A 130 1.57 3.50 -7.19
N ARG A 131 0.97 4.45 -6.45
CA ARG A 131 1.15 5.89 -6.70
C ARG A 131 2.58 6.34 -6.40
N VAL A 132 3.17 5.89 -5.28
CA VAL A 132 4.57 6.20 -4.94
C VAL A 132 5.51 5.67 -6.03
N LEU A 133 5.29 4.43 -6.49
CA LEU A 133 6.05 3.83 -7.59
C LEU A 133 5.95 4.69 -8.86
N ALA A 134 4.75 5.08 -9.26
CA ALA A 134 4.56 5.94 -10.42
C ALA A 134 5.30 7.27 -10.30
N ILE A 135 5.26 7.92 -9.13
CA ILE A 135 5.95 9.19 -8.87
C ILE A 135 7.47 9.00 -9.01
N ILE A 136 8.04 7.97 -8.38
CA ILE A 136 9.49 7.71 -8.42
C ILE A 136 9.96 7.36 -9.83
N LEU A 137 9.24 6.51 -10.56
CA LEU A 137 9.61 6.14 -11.93
C LEU A 137 9.59 7.33 -12.92
N ASN A 138 8.78 8.35 -12.63
CA ASN A 138 8.68 9.55 -13.46
C ASN A 138 9.49 10.73 -12.90
N TRP A 139 10.17 10.57 -11.76
CA TRP A 139 10.95 11.64 -11.17
C TRP A 139 12.22 11.87 -11.99
N GLN A 140 12.26 13.01 -12.67
CA GLN A 140 13.43 13.45 -13.41
C GLN A 140 14.29 14.37 -12.54
N ARG A 141 15.59 14.13 -12.60
CA ARG A 141 16.60 15.01 -12.02
C ARG A 141 16.69 16.30 -12.86
N PRO A 142 16.62 17.50 -12.27
CA PRO A 142 16.84 18.76 -12.98
C PRO A 142 18.26 18.88 -13.50
N ASP A 143 18.43 19.62 -14.60
CA ASP A 143 19.74 20.00 -15.10
C ASP A 143 20.51 20.80 -14.04
N GLY A 144 21.80 20.49 -13.87
CA GLY A 144 22.63 21.11 -12.84
C GLY A 144 22.35 20.64 -11.40
N SER A 145 21.46 19.66 -11.18
CA SER A 145 21.24 19.08 -9.85
C SER A 145 22.55 18.51 -9.25
N PRO A 146 22.81 18.74 -7.95
CA PRO A 146 23.99 18.19 -7.28
C PRO A 146 23.90 16.67 -7.09
N LEU A 147 22.71 16.07 -7.23
CA LEU A 147 22.54 14.63 -7.19
C LEU A 147 23.22 14.00 -8.42
N ARG A 148 24.11 13.02 -8.22
CA ARG A 148 24.75 12.35 -9.36
C ARG A 148 23.74 11.49 -10.10
N GLN A 149 23.91 11.39 -11.42
CA GLN A 149 23.03 10.56 -12.24
C GLN A 149 23.01 9.09 -11.79
N SER A 150 24.16 8.55 -11.39
CA SER A 150 24.27 7.19 -10.87
C SER A 150 23.50 6.98 -9.56
N GLU A 151 23.48 7.98 -8.67
CA GLU A 151 22.74 7.94 -7.40
C GLU A 151 21.24 7.99 -7.66
N HIS A 152 20.80 8.86 -8.57
CA HIS A 152 19.40 8.93 -9.00
C HIS A 152 18.93 7.60 -9.60
N THR A 153 19.66 7.06 -10.58
CA THR A 153 19.33 5.77 -11.21
C THR A 153 19.30 4.63 -10.18
N SER A 154 20.32 4.54 -9.32
CA SER A 154 20.38 3.51 -8.28
C SER A 154 19.22 3.63 -7.28
N PHE A 155 18.82 4.85 -6.92
CA PHE A 155 17.67 5.10 -6.06
C PHE A 155 16.37 4.64 -6.73
N VAL A 156 16.14 5.01 -7.99
CA VAL A 156 14.94 4.64 -8.75
C VAL A 156 14.84 3.12 -8.88
N ASP A 157 15.92 2.45 -9.26
CA ASP A 157 15.94 0.99 -9.46
C ASP A 157 15.68 0.23 -8.16
N ARG A 158 16.37 0.60 -7.07
CA ARG A 158 16.15 -0.01 -5.75
C ARG A 158 14.72 0.22 -5.26
N SER A 159 14.21 1.45 -5.40
CA SER A 159 12.85 1.80 -4.97
C SER A 159 11.81 1.03 -5.78
N ARG A 160 12.00 0.90 -7.10
CA ARG A 160 11.17 0.07 -7.97
C ARG A 160 11.10 -1.36 -7.46
N SER A 161 12.24 -2.00 -7.23
CA SER A 161 12.28 -3.39 -6.75
C SER A 161 11.57 -3.57 -5.41
N ILE A 162 11.80 -2.68 -4.45
CA ILE A 162 11.18 -2.73 -3.13
C ILE A 162 9.66 -2.60 -3.22
N LEU A 163 9.17 -1.55 -3.88
CA LEU A 163 7.74 -1.25 -3.94
C LEU A 163 6.96 -2.31 -4.73
N ILE A 164 7.53 -2.80 -5.84
CA ILE A 164 6.94 -3.90 -6.61
C ILE A 164 6.88 -5.17 -5.76
N LYS A 165 7.97 -5.53 -5.04
CA LYS A 165 7.99 -6.73 -4.20
C LYS A 165 6.84 -6.73 -3.18
N ILE A 166 6.62 -5.59 -2.51
CA ILE A 166 5.53 -5.46 -1.52
C ILE A 166 4.17 -5.65 -2.20
N VAL A 167 3.89 -4.87 -3.24
CA VAL A 167 2.60 -4.91 -3.97
C VAL A 167 2.32 -6.29 -4.54
N MET A 168 3.31 -6.94 -5.15
CA MET A 168 3.15 -8.27 -5.73
C MET A 168 2.88 -9.32 -4.67
N SER A 169 3.49 -9.21 -3.49
CA SER A 169 3.19 -10.11 -2.37
C SER A 169 1.72 -10.02 -1.96
N MET A 170 1.20 -8.79 -1.82
CA MET A 170 -0.21 -8.57 -1.48
C MET A 170 -1.17 -9.07 -2.57
N LEU A 171 -0.87 -8.75 -3.84
CA LEU A 171 -1.69 -9.18 -4.98
C LEU A 171 -1.66 -10.69 -5.19
N ASN A 172 -0.54 -11.36 -4.92
CA ASN A 172 -0.44 -12.82 -4.95
C ASN A 172 -1.41 -13.48 -3.98
N CYS A 173 -1.52 -12.97 -2.76
CA CYS A 173 -2.47 -13.49 -1.79
C CYS A 173 -3.91 -13.10 -2.11
N THR A 174 -4.15 -11.85 -2.52
CA THR A 174 -5.48 -11.38 -2.93
C THR A 174 -6.05 -12.24 -4.05
N MET A 175 -5.24 -12.60 -5.04
CA MET A 175 -5.71 -13.40 -6.19
C MET A 175 -5.97 -14.88 -5.88
N LYS A 176 -5.51 -15.37 -4.73
CA LYS A 176 -5.84 -16.71 -4.25
C LYS A 176 -7.13 -16.72 -3.42
N GLN A 177 -7.70 -15.55 -3.11
CA GLN A 177 -8.95 -15.48 -2.37
C GLN A 177 -10.13 -15.90 -3.26
N PRO A 178 -11.06 -16.71 -2.73
CA PRO A 178 -12.32 -16.96 -3.39
C PRO A 178 -13.13 -15.66 -3.48
N PRO A 179 -13.90 -15.45 -4.56
CA PRO A 179 -14.88 -14.37 -4.58
C PRO A 179 -16.10 -14.74 -3.70
N ASP A 180 -16.76 -13.73 -3.14
CA ASP A 180 -18.08 -13.88 -2.52
C ASP A 180 -19.04 -14.49 -3.55
N GLN A 181 -19.68 -15.61 -3.18
CA GLN A 181 -20.51 -16.39 -4.10
C GLN A 181 -21.74 -15.62 -4.60
N LYS A 182 -22.23 -14.63 -3.84
CA LYS A 182 -23.44 -13.87 -4.19
C LYS A 182 -23.18 -12.70 -5.13
N SER A 183 -22.07 -11.99 -4.94
CA SER A 183 -21.74 -10.78 -5.68
C SER A 183 -20.63 -10.96 -6.73
N GLY A 184 -19.80 -11.99 -6.58
CA GLY A 184 -18.58 -12.17 -7.36
C GLY A 184 -17.45 -11.19 -7.01
N LEU A 185 -17.61 -10.40 -5.95
CA LEU A 185 -16.60 -9.45 -5.46
C LEU A 185 -15.61 -10.16 -4.51
N LEU A 186 -14.49 -9.51 -4.21
CA LEU A 186 -13.66 -9.93 -3.08
C LEU A 186 -14.41 -9.63 -1.77
N GLU A 187 -14.24 -10.48 -0.77
CA GLU A 187 -14.82 -10.27 0.55
C GLU A 187 -14.14 -9.11 1.31
N ASN A 188 -14.88 -8.45 2.20
CA ASN A 188 -14.36 -7.38 3.05
C ASN A 188 -13.24 -7.86 3.98
N TYR A 189 -13.22 -9.12 4.42
CA TYR A 189 -12.13 -9.70 5.20
C TYR A 189 -11.52 -10.88 4.46
N LEU A 190 -10.19 -10.95 4.44
CA LEU A 190 -9.43 -11.93 3.66
C LEU A 190 -8.61 -12.88 4.55
N ASP A 191 -8.92 -12.98 5.84
CA ASP A 191 -8.18 -13.81 6.80
C ASP A 191 -8.30 -15.32 6.50
N GLY A 192 -9.33 -15.69 5.74
CA GLY A 192 -9.63 -17.05 5.31
C GLY A 192 -10.75 -17.72 6.11
N PRO A 193 -11.23 -18.89 5.67
CA PRO A 193 -12.45 -19.50 6.19
C PRO A 193 -12.34 -20.04 7.62
N SER A 194 -11.12 -20.24 8.13
CA SER A 194 -10.88 -20.70 9.50
C SER A 194 -10.80 -19.57 10.52
N HIS A 195 -10.81 -18.31 10.05
CA HIS A 195 -10.75 -17.14 10.91
C HIS A 195 -12.17 -16.70 11.34
N PRO A 196 -12.38 -16.19 12.57
CA PRO A 196 -13.69 -15.70 13.01
C PRO A 196 -14.31 -14.62 12.10
N SER A 197 -13.48 -13.85 11.38
CA SER A 197 -13.96 -12.83 10.45
C SER A 197 -14.75 -13.38 9.26
N ALA A 198 -14.60 -14.68 8.95
CA ALA A 198 -15.37 -15.35 7.92
C ALA A 198 -16.89 -15.37 8.20
N GLU A 199 -17.31 -15.34 9.47
CA GLU A 199 -18.73 -15.37 9.85
C GLU A 199 -19.50 -14.11 9.41
N TYR A 200 -18.78 -13.01 9.21
CA TYR A 200 -19.33 -11.71 8.79
C TYR A 200 -18.65 -11.16 7.53
N ALA A 201 -18.00 -12.04 6.77
CA ALA A 201 -17.44 -11.70 5.48
C ALA A 201 -18.54 -11.51 4.42
N TYR A 202 -18.42 -10.47 3.60
CA TYR A 202 -19.34 -10.15 2.51
C TYR A 202 -18.62 -9.44 1.36
N GLY A 203 -19.18 -9.52 0.15
CA GLY A 203 -18.61 -8.85 -1.02
C GLY A 203 -18.44 -7.34 -0.85
N ASP A 204 -17.20 -6.86 -0.89
CA ASP A 204 -16.82 -5.46 -0.71
C ASP A 204 -16.56 -4.77 -2.04
N THR A 205 -17.51 -3.92 -2.44
CA THR A 205 -17.43 -3.13 -3.67
C THR A 205 -16.28 -2.13 -3.66
N ALA A 206 -16.04 -1.44 -2.53
CA ALA A 206 -15.04 -0.37 -2.47
C ALA A 206 -13.62 -0.94 -2.55
N GLY A 207 -13.34 -1.95 -1.73
CA GLY A 207 -12.07 -2.67 -1.73
C GLY A 207 -11.81 -3.35 -3.07
N THR A 208 -12.80 -4.04 -3.63
CA THR A 208 -12.66 -4.70 -4.95
C THR A 208 -12.39 -3.68 -6.06
N ALA A 209 -13.15 -2.59 -6.12
CA ALA A 209 -12.96 -1.57 -7.16
C ALA A 209 -11.58 -0.91 -7.07
N LEU A 210 -11.11 -0.58 -5.87
CA LEU A 210 -9.80 0.03 -5.67
C LEU A 210 -8.67 -0.95 -6.01
N MET A 211 -8.79 -2.22 -5.61
CA MET A 211 -7.86 -3.29 -5.94
C MET A 211 -7.70 -3.44 -7.46
N ILE A 212 -8.82 -3.54 -8.17
CA ILE A 212 -8.85 -3.62 -9.63
C ILE A 212 -8.23 -2.37 -10.26
N SER A 213 -8.57 -1.18 -9.76
CA SER A 213 -8.03 0.09 -10.23
C SER A 213 -6.50 0.13 -10.08
N ALA A 214 -5.95 -0.40 -9.00
CA ALA A 214 -4.50 -0.49 -8.80
C ALA A 214 -3.85 -1.51 -9.74
N VAL A 215 -4.45 -2.69 -9.94
CA VAL A 215 -3.98 -3.70 -10.91
C VAL A 215 -3.89 -3.13 -12.33
N TYR A 216 -4.92 -2.40 -12.80
CA TYR A 216 -4.87 -1.76 -14.12
C TYR A 216 -3.76 -0.70 -14.22
N ARG A 217 -3.56 0.11 -13.16
CA ARG A 217 -2.46 1.11 -13.15
C ARG A 217 -1.09 0.44 -13.17
N LEU A 218 -0.88 -0.60 -12.37
CA LEU A 218 0.36 -1.38 -12.36
C LEU A 218 0.65 -2.02 -13.73
N ALA A 219 -0.38 -2.53 -14.42
CA ALA A 219 -0.22 -3.09 -15.76
C ALA A 219 0.20 -2.04 -16.82
N VAL A 220 -0.09 -0.75 -16.59
CA VAL A 220 0.43 0.35 -17.43
C VAL A 220 1.85 0.72 -17.03
N LEU A 221 2.15 0.77 -15.72
CA LEU A 221 3.47 1.10 -15.19
C LEU A 221 4.53 0.02 -15.47
N LEU A 222 4.11 -1.24 -15.56
CA LEU A 222 4.97 -2.41 -15.78
C LEU A 222 4.59 -3.10 -17.09
N PRO A 223 4.99 -2.55 -18.25
CA PRO A 223 4.68 -3.17 -19.53
C PRO A 223 5.45 -4.48 -19.75
N VAL A 224 4.82 -5.42 -20.46
CA VAL A 224 5.31 -6.80 -20.76
C VAL A 224 6.73 -6.84 -21.27
N ASN A 225 7.08 -5.87 -22.11
CA ASN A 225 8.32 -5.92 -22.89
C ASN A 225 9.57 -5.54 -22.06
N GLN A 226 9.42 -5.29 -20.76
CA GLN A 226 10.50 -4.76 -19.93
C GLN A 226 10.91 -5.70 -18.79
N THR A 227 10.04 -6.59 -18.30
CA THR A 227 10.29 -7.39 -17.09
C THR A 227 9.34 -8.60 -16.97
N SER A 228 9.72 -9.65 -16.22
CA SER A 228 8.85 -10.79 -15.88
C SER A 228 7.65 -10.34 -15.03
N GLU A 229 7.82 -9.29 -14.22
CA GLU A 229 6.72 -8.64 -13.49
C GLU A 229 5.69 -8.02 -14.45
N GLY A 230 6.13 -7.50 -15.59
CA GLY A 230 5.24 -6.96 -16.62
C GLY A 230 4.38 -8.03 -17.29
N GLN A 231 4.91 -9.23 -17.50
CA GLN A 231 4.13 -10.38 -17.98
C GLN A 231 3.04 -10.76 -16.94
N SER A 232 3.43 -10.92 -15.67
CA SER A 232 2.47 -11.21 -14.60
C SER A 232 1.36 -10.16 -14.53
N MET A 233 1.68 -8.86 -14.60
CA MET A 233 0.65 -7.83 -14.51
C MET A 233 -0.38 -7.85 -15.65
N GLN A 234 -0.01 -8.23 -16.88
CA GLN A 234 -1.01 -8.35 -17.93
C GLN A 234 -1.95 -9.54 -17.71
N GLU A 235 -1.44 -10.67 -17.22
CA GLU A 235 -2.30 -11.81 -16.86
C GLU A 235 -3.29 -11.41 -15.77
N ARG A 236 -2.84 -10.67 -14.75
CA ARG A 236 -3.69 -10.15 -13.68
C ARG A 236 -4.72 -9.15 -14.19
N ARG A 237 -4.34 -8.27 -15.12
CA ARG A 237 -5.26 -7.34 -15.78
C ARG A 237 -6.38 -8.10 -16.51
N ILE A 238 -6.04 -9.17 -17.22
CA ILE A 238 -7.02 -10.00 -17.92
C ILE A 238 -7.95 -10.68 -16.90
N LEU A 239 -7.41 -11.21 -15.81
CA LEU A 239 -8.20 -11.84 -14.75
C LEU A 239 -9.16 -10.85 -14.07
N ALA A 240 -8.67 -9.67 -13.71
CA ALA A 240 -9.49 -8.59 -13.15
C ALA A 240 -10.63 -8.18 -14.09
N GLY A 241 -10.35 -8.10 -15.40
CA GLY A 241 -11.37 -7.85 -16.42
C GLY A 241 -12.44 -8.94 -16.47
N LYS A 242 -12.06 -10.22 -16.36
CA LYS A 242 -13.02 -11.35 -16.34
C LYS A 242 -13.91 -11.35 -15.09
N ALA A 243 -13.38 -10.94 -13.93
CA ALA A 243 -14.15 -10.83 -12.70
C ALA A 243 -15.25 -9.76 -12.81
N LEU A 244 -14.96 -8.61 -13.43
CA LEU A 244 -15.95 -7.56 -13.69
C LEU A 244 -17.10 -8.04 -14.58
N VAL A 245 -16.82 -8.81 -15.63
CA VAL A 245 -17.85 -9.30 -16.57
C VAL A 245 -18.79 -10.31 -15.91
N LYS A 246 -18.29 -11.19 -15.02
CA LYS A 246 -19.14 -12.15 -14.31
C LYS A 246 -20.10 -11.48 -13.31
N SER A 247 -19.71 -10.37 -12.69
CA SER A 247 -20.58 -9.62 -11.76
C SER A 247 -21.77 -8.90 -12.43
N THR A 248 -21.75 -8.77 -13.76
CA THR A 248 -22.80 -8.09 -14.55
C THR A 248 -23.79 -9.04 -15.24
N GLY A 249 -23.71 -10.36 -15.00
CA GLY A 249 -24.67 -11.33 -15.54
C GLY A 249 -26.05 -11.20 -14.86
N PRO A 250 -27.17 -11.45 -15.58
CA PRO A 250 -28.49 -11.41 -14.96
C PRO A 250 -28.61 -12.48 -13.88
N LYS A 251 -29.15 -12.08 -12.71
CA LYS A 251 -29.57 -12.99 -11.63
C LYS A 251 -30.81 -13.77 -12.03
#